data_AF-A0A645BLU0-F1
#
_entry.id   AF-A0A645BLU0-F1
#
_cell.length_a   1.000
_cell.length_b   1.000
_cell.length_c   1.000
_cell.angle_alpha   90.00
_cell.angle_beta   90.00
_cell.angle_gamma   90.00
#
_symmetry.space_group_name_H-M   'P 1'
#
loop_
_entity.id
_entity.type
_entity.pdbx_description
1 polymer ?
#
loop_
_entity_poly.entity_id
_entity_poly.type
_entity_poly.pdbx_seq_one_letter_code
_entity_poly.pdbx_strand_id
1 'polypeptide(L)'
;MLTVDADDGQITGYKLRMPDQKRHAIEAFQGLNFSCIAAGDSYNDTSMLGQAEAGILFDAPQRVIDEFGQFESTTDYDGLRAAFTRASAKIATR
;
A
#
# COMPACT_ATOMS: atom_id res chain seq x y z
N MET A 1 14.46 -6.17 -10.92
CA MET A 1 15.16 -7.25 -11.67
C MET A 1 16.42 -7.59 -10.91
N LEU A 2 16.66 -8.86 -10.62
CA LEU A 2 17.88 -9.29 -9.92
C LEU A 2 19.01 -9.47 -10.93
N THR A 3 20.22 -9.09 -10.54
CA THR A 3 21.45 -9.44 -11.26
C THR A 3 21.99 -10.71 -10.63
N VAL A 4 22.31 -11.70 -11.46
CA VAL A 4 22.76 -13.02 -11.03
C VAL A 4 24.08 -13.34 -11.72
N ASP A 5 25.02 -13.88 -10.96
CA ASP A 5 26.27 -14.42 -11.50
C ASP A 5 25.99 -15.64 -12.40
N ALA A 6 26.63 -15.70 -13.55
CA ALA A 6 26.35 -16.71 -14.56
C ALA A 6 26.96 -18.09 -14.23
N ASP A 7 28.01 -18.13 -13.42
CA ASP A 7 28.77 -19.35 -13.15
C ASP A 7 28.22 -20.11 -11.93
N ASP A 8 27.83 -19.38 -10.88
CA ASP A 8 27.36 -19.99 -9.61
C ASP A 8 25.92 -19.64 -9.23
N GLY A 9 25.25 -18.75 -9.97
CA GLY A 9 23.86 -18.38 -9.74
C GLY A 9 23.64 -17.45 -8.53
N GLN A 10 24.68 -16.85 -7.96
CA GLN A 10 24.53 -15.94 -6.83
C GLN A 10 23.92 -14.60 -7.22
N ILE A 11 23.09 -14.03 -6.34
CA ILE A 11 22.52 -12.68 -6.53
C ILE A 11 23.62 -11.65 -6.25
N THR A 12 24.02 -10.92 -7.29
CA THR A 12 25.08 -9.89 -7.21
C THR A 12 24.52 -8.47 -7.18
N GLY A 13 23.21 -8.31 -7.41
CA GLY A 13 22.59 -7.00 -7.33
C GLY A 13 21.11 -6.99 -7.69
N TYR A 14 20.56 -5.79 -7.76
CA TYR A 14 19.18 -5.57 -8.18
C TYR A 14 19.00 -4.20 -8.83
N LYS A 15 18.01 -4.12 -9.72
CA LYS A 15 17.51 -2.89 -10.31
C LYS A 15 16.06 -2.68 -9.88
N LEU A 16 15.81 -1.56 -9.20
CA LEU A 16 14.46 -1.10 -8.88
C LEU A 16 13.70 -0.78 -10.17
N ARG A 17 12.40 -1.12 -10.21
CA ARG A 17 11.56 -0.91 -11.40
C ARG A 17 11.39 0.58 -11.68
N MET A 18 10.96 1.32 -10.65
CA MET A 18 10.72 2.75 -10.70
C MET A 18 10.67 3.33 -9.27
N PRO A 19 10.94 4.62 -9.09
CA PRO A 19 10.64 5.33 -7.85
C PRO A 19 9.15 5.28 -7.53
N ASP A 20 8.81 5.27 -6.24
CA ASP A 20 7.44 5.35 -5.72
C ASP A 20 6.42 4.41 -6.39
N GLN A 21 6.88 3.18 -6.66
CA GLN A 21 6.15 2.23 -7.50
C GLN A 21 4.78 1.82 -6.95
N LYS A 22 4.55 1.93 -5.63
CA LYS A 22 3.28 1.58 -4.99
C LYS A 22 2.24 2.66 -5.25
N ARG A 23 2.59 3.94 -5.11
CA ARG A 23 1.73 5.07 -5.47
C ARG A 23 1.34 5.03 -6.95
N HIS A 24 2.32 4.84 -7.84
CA HIS A 24 2.06 4.76 -9.28
C HIS A 24 1.16 3.61 -9.69
N ALA A 25 1.12 2.52 -8.92
CA ALA A 25 0.15 1.44 -9.17
C ALA A 25 -1.29 1.91 -8.92
N ILE A 26 -1.53 2.64 -7.83
CA ILE A 26 -2.84 3.22 -7.51
C ILE A 26 -3.26 4.23 -8.59
N GLU A 27 -2.36 5.14 -8.99
CA GLU A 27 -2.62 6.11 -10.06
C GLU A 27 -3.01 5.42 -11.38
N ALA A 28 -2.35 4.32 -11.72
CA ALA A 28 -2.67 3.55 -12.92
C ALA A 28 -4.06 2.91 -12.85
N PHE A 29 -4.46 2.36 -11.71
CA PHE A 29 -5.82 1.83 -11.51
C PHE A 29 -6.88 2.95 -11.55
N GLN A 30 -6.59 4.09 -10.93
CA GLN A 30 -7.46 5.28 -10.99
C GLN A 30 -7.61 5.78 -12.44
N GLY A 31 -6.53 5.76 -13.23
CA GLY A 31 -6.57 6.08 -14.66
C GLY A 31 -7.44 5.13 -15.51
N LEU A 32 -7.75 3.94 -14.98
CA LEU A 32 -8.70 2.99 -15.56
C LEU A 32 -10.11 3.10 -14.95
N ASN A 33 -10.40 4.18 -14.22
CA ASN A 33 -11.64 4.44 -13.50
C ASN A 33 -11.98 3.43 -12.39
N PHE A 34 -10.98 2.77 -11.80
CA PHE A 34 -11.19 2.02 -10.56
C PHE A 34 -11.12 2.95 -9.36
N SER A 35 -11.91 2.65 -8.33
CA SER A 35 -11.66 3.15 -6.98
C SER A 35 -10.76 2.17 -6.24
N CYS A 36 -9.80 2.69 -5.49
CA CYS A 36 -8.79 1.94 -4.78
C CYS A 36 -8.93 2.14 -3.27
N ILE A 37 -8.91 1.02 -2.55
CA ILE A 37 -8.70 0.98 -1.09
C ILE A 37 -7.36 0.28 -0.90
N ALA A 38 -6.44 0.93 -0.19
CA ALA A 38 -5.09 0.43 0.01
C ALA A 38 -4.84 0.10 1.49
N ALA A 39 -4.09 -0.96 1.74
CA ALA A 39 -3.63 -1.33 3.08
C ALA A 39 -2.12 -1.54 3.07
N GLY A 40 -1.45 -1.14 4.16
CA GLY A 40 -0.01 -1.24 4.33
C GLY A 40 0.38 -1.12 5.80
N ASP A 41 1.60 -1.50 6.15
CA ASP A 41 2.05 -1.65 7.53
C ASP A 41 3.21 -0.72 7.87
N SER A 42 3.82 -0.06 6.88
CA SER A 42 5.09 0.63 7.06
C SER A 42 5.17 1.99 6.37
N TYR A 43 6.24 2.73 6.69
CA TYR A 43 6.56 4.02 6.05
C TYR A 43 6.58 3.96 4.51
N ASN A 44 7.03 2.84 3.92
CA ASN A 44 7.15 2.72 2.47
C ASN A 44 5.79 2.53 1.75
N ASP A 45 4.70 2.38 2.51
CA ASP A 45 3.33 2.28 2.00
C ASP A 45 2.60 3.63 2.02
N THR A 46 3.07 4.58 2.82
CA THR A 46 2.33 5.82 3.13
C THR A 46 1.95 6.63 1.89
N SER A 47 2.81 6.67 0.86
CA SER A 47 2.50 7.34 -0.41
C SER A 47 1.35 6.66 -1.17
N MET A 48 1.30 5.32 -1.16
CA MET A 48 0.20 4.54 -1.74
C MET A 48 -1.10 4.72 -0.94
N LEU A 49 -1.01 4.68 0.39
CA LEU A 49 -2.16 4.89 1.28
C LEU A 49 -2.77 6.29 1.10
N GLY A 50 -1.93 7.32 0.93
CA GLY A 50 -2.38 8.68 0.69
C GLY A 50 -2.96 8.93 -0.71
N GLN A 51 -2.59 8.11 -1.70
CA GLN A 51 -3.09 8.22 -3.07
C GLN A 51 -4.45 7.53 -3.29
N ALA A 52 -4.73 6.47 -2.54
CA ALA A 52 -5.98 5.74 -2.62
C ALA A 52 -7.16 6.55 -2.09
N GLU A 53 -8.40 6.22 -2.50
CA GLU A 53 -9.61 6.85 -1.95
C GLU A 53 -9.77 6.55 -0.44
N ALA A 54 -9.20 5.44 0.03
CA ALA A 54 -9.03 5.14 1.45
C ALA A 54 -7.73 4.35 1.69
N GLY A 55 -6.90 4.84 2.62
CA GLY A 55 -5.72 4.17 3.13
C GLY A 55 -5.94 3.60 4.53
N ILE A 56 -5.49 2.36 4.75
CA ILE A 56 -5.60 1.63 6.02
C ILE A 56 -4.21 1.20 6.46
N LEU A 57 -3.85 1.49 7.72
CA LEU A 57 -2.69 0.88 8.36
C LEU A 57 -3.09 -0.50 8.92
N PHE A 58 -2.39 -1.54 8.50
CA PHE A 58 -2.63 -2.90 8.93
C PHE A 58 -1.40 -3.46 9.66
N ASP A 59 -1.56 -3.79 10.94
CA ASP A 59 -0.51 -4.29 11.82
C ASP A 59 0.76 -3.41 11.83
N ALA A 60 0.55 -2.09 11.72
CA ALA A 60 1.63 -1.12 11.62
C ALA A 60 2.30 -0.87 12.99
N PRO A 61 3.62 -0.61 13.04
CA PRO A 61 4.28 -0.18 14.27
C PRO A 61 3.66 1.09 14.84
N GLN A 62 3.58 1.20 16.16
CA GLN A 62 2.94 2.34 16.85
C GLN A 62 3.45 3.71 16.36
N ARG A 63 4.75 3.83 16.08
CA ARG A 63 5.33 5.09 15.55
C ARG A 63 4.74 5.51 14.21
N VAL A 64 4.47 4.54 13.32
CA VAL A 64 3.84 4.80 12.01
C VAL A 64 2.40 5.25 12.23
N ILE A 65 1.68 4.61 13.15
CA ILE A 65 0.30 4.99 13.49
C ILE A 65 0.26 6.41 14.06
N ASP A 66 1.16 6.75 14.98
CA ASP A 66 1.23 8.07 15.60
C ASP A 66 1.53 9.17 14.59
N GLU A 67 2.42 8.91 13.63
CA GLU A 67 2.83 9.87 12.59
C GLU A 67 1.79 10.00 11.47
N PHE A 68 1.08 8.91 11.14
CA PHE A 68 0.10 8.85 10.07
C PHE A 68 -1.32 8.59 10.59
N GLY A 69 -1.71 9.28 11.67
CA GLY A 69 -3.00 9.13 12.34
C GLY A 69 -4.24 9.48 11.50
N GLN A 70 -4.06 9.99 10.28
CA GLN A 70 -5.14 10.16 9.30
C GLN A 70 -5.62 8.83 8.69
N PHE A 71 -4.81 7.77 8.74
CA PHE A 71 -5.20 6.45 8.25
C PHE A 71 -5.90 5.66 9.34
N GLU A 72 -6.96 4.96 8.96
CA GLU A 72 -7.61 4.00 9.86
C GLU A 72 -6.62 2.85 10.16
N SER A 73 -6.43 2.47 11.41
CA SER A 73 -5.48 1.42 11.82
C SER A 73 -6.19 0.20 12.41
N THR A 74 -5.70 -0.99 12.09
CA THR A 74 -6.19 -2.27 12.64
C THR A 74 -5.07 -3.30 12.67
N THR A 75 -5.12 -4.26 13.60
CA THR A 75 -4.07 -5.28 13.82
C THR A 75 -4.52 -6.69 13.49
N ASP A 76 -5.75 -6.88 13.00
CA ASP A 76 -6.28 -8.19 12.65
C ASP A 76 -7.13 -8.16 11.37
N TYR A 77 -7.36 -9.34 10.80
CA TYR A 77 -8.04 -9.45 9.50
C TYR A 77 -9.53 -9.10 9.58
N ASP A 78 -10.17 -9.27 10.73
CA ASP A 78 -11.58 -8.92 10.90
C ASP A 78 -11.77 -7.40 10.90
N GLY A 79 -10.88 -6.69 11.60
CA GLY A 79 -10.81 -5.23 11.60
C GLY A 79 -10.41 -4.69 10.22
N LEU A 80 -9.47 -5.33 9.53
CA LEU A 80 -9.13 -5.00 8.14
C LEU A 80 -10.35 -5.14 7.23
N ARG A 81 -11.05 -6.27 7.29
CA ARG A 81 -12.27 -6.52 6.50
C ARG A 81 -13.35 -5.48 6.81
N ALA A 82 -13.52 -5.11 8.07
CA ALA A 82 -14.48 -4.08 8.47
C ALA A 82 -14.10 -2.69 7.92
N ALA A 83 -12.81 -2.34 7.95
CA ALA A 83 -12.29 -1.09 7.40
C ALA A 83 -12.53 -1.00 5.88
N PHE A 84 -12.24 -2.06 5.13
CA PHE A 84 -12.54 -2.15 3.70
C PHE A 84 -14.04 -2.00 3.41
N THR A 85 -14.90 -2.64 4.22
CA THR A 85 -16.36 -2.55 4.07
C THR A 85 -16.85 -1.10 4.28
N ARG A 86 -16.37 -0.43 5.33
CA ARG A 86 -16.68 0.99 5.60
C ARG A 86 -16.20 1.89 4.47
N ALA A 87 -14.96 1.71 4.01
CA ALA A 87 -14.38 2.50 2.93
C ALA A 87 -15.16 2.32 1.62
N SER A 88 -15.49 1.07 1.27
CA SER A 88 -16.29 0.76 0.07
C SER A 88 -17.67 1.40 0.11
N ALA A 89 -18.34 1.40 1.26
CA ALA A 89 -19.65 2.04 1.41
C ALA A 89 -19.57 3.57 1.20
N LYS A 90 -18.53 4.22 1.75
CA LYS A 90 -18.29 5.67 1.57
C LYS A 90 -18.00 6.03 0.11
N ILE A 91 -17.22 5.19 -0.58
CA ILE A 91 -16.85 5.41 -1.99
C ILE A 91 -18.06 5.25 -2.90
N ALA A 92 -18.90 4.23 -2.68
CA ALA A 92 -20.08 3.97 -3.51
C ALA A 92 -21.15 5.08 -3.46
N THR A 93 -21.06 5.99 -2.48
CA THR A 93 -21.95 7.15 -2.34
C THR A 93 -21.39 8.45 -2.95
N ARG A 94 -20.23 8.41 -3.61
CA ARG A 94 -19.69 9.52 -4.41
C ARG A 94 -20.21 9.48 -5.84
#